data_AF-A0A344LER1-F1
#
_entry.id   AF-A0A344LER1-F1
#
_cell.length_a   1.000
_cell.length_b   1.000
_cell.length_c   1.000
_cell.angle_alpha   90.00
_cell.angle_beta   90.00
_cell.angle_gamma   90.00
#
_symmetry.space_group_name_H-M   'P 1'
#
loop_
_entity.id
_entity.type
_entity.pdbx_description
1 polymer ?
#
loop_
_entity_poly.entity_id
_entity_poly.type
_entity_poly.pdbx_seq_one_letter_code
_entity_poly.pdbx_strand_id
1 'polypeptide(L)' 'MIDLVHEINAVRREVANQPGPAGEVRALRLTRTYDAEVEDVWDALTNEERIPRWFLPITGELKVGGKYQLEGNAGGEIRR' A
#
# COMPACT_ATOMS: atom_id res chain seq x y z
N MET A 1 -0.05 -24.43 3.46
CA MET A 1 0.42 -24.16 2.08
C MET A 1 -0.53 -23.15 1.50
N ILE A 2 -0.04 -22.00 1.00
CA ILE A 2 -0.89 -20.99 0.38
C ILE A 2 -1.44 -21.55 -0.93
N ASP A 3 -2.75 -21.43 -1.14
CA ASP A 3 -3.37 -21.67 -2.44
C ASP A 3 -3.09 -20.47 -3.34
N LEU A 4 -2.03 -20.57 -4.14
CA LEU A 4 -1.57 -19.48 -4.99
C LEU A 4 -2.63 -19.04 -6.02
N VAL A 5 -3.42 -19.99 -6.55
CA VAL A 5 -4.43 -19.69 -7.57
C VAL A 5 -5.58 -18.91 -6.95
N HIS A 6 -6.02 -19.31 -5.75
CA HIS A 6 -6.99 -18.55 -4.97
C HIS A 6 -6.51 -17.12 -4.72
N GLU A 7 -5.27 -16.94 -4.25
CA GLU A 7 -4.70 -15.63 -3.95
C GLU A 7 -4.58 -14.72 -5.19
N ILE A 8 -4.23 -15.29 -6.35
CA ILE A 8 -4.18 -14.55 -7.62
C ILE A 8 -5.58 -14.06 -8.00
N ASN A 9 -6.59 -14.92 -7.90
CA ASN A 9 -7.97 -14.65 -8.29
C ASN A 9 -8.69 -13.70 -7.32
N ALA A 10 -8.29 -13.67 -6.04
CA ALA A 10 -8.85 -12.79 -5.03
C ALA A 10 -8.57 -11.29 -5.28
N VAL A 11 -7.66 -10.96 -6.20
CA VAL A 11 -7.26 -9.59 -6.50
C VAL A 11 -7.74 -9.19 -7.90
N ARG A 12 -8.61 -8.18 -7.97
CA ARG A 12 -8.95 -7.49 -9.23
C ARG A 12 -7.85 -6.49 -9.59
N ARG A 13 -7.46 -6.46 -10.87
CA ARG A 13 -6.36 -5.64 -11.38
C ARG A 13 -6.83 -4.84 -12.59
N GLU A 14 -6.62 -3.54 -12.56
CA GLU A 14 -6.98 -2.63 -13.64
C GLU A 14 -5.83 -1.68 -13.95
N VAL A 15 -5.61 -1.40 -15.23
CA VAL A 15 -4.61 -0.43 -15.68
C VAL A 15 -5.32 0.71 -16.42
N ALA A 16 -5.02 1.95 -16.04
CA ALA A 16 -5.61 3.14 -16.65
C ALA A 16 -4.57 4.23 -16.92
N ASN A 17 -4.84 5.13 -17.85
CA ASN A 17 -4.12 6.39 -17.98
C ASN A 17 -4.61 7.38 -16.94
N GLN A 18 -3.68 8.13 -16.33
CA GLN A 18 -4.02 9.26 -15.48
C GLN A 18 -2.99 10.39 -15.61
N PRO A 19 -3.37 11.65 -15.38
CA PRO A 19 -2.42 12.74 -15.24
C PRO A 19 -1.49 12.50 -14.05
N GLY A 20 -0.19 12.74 -14.23
CA GLY A 20 0.81 12.69 -13.18
C GLY A 20 1.75 13.91 -13.21
N PRO A 21 2.63 14.06 -12.21
CA PRO A 21 3.50 15.24 -12.09
C PRO A 21 4.45 15.46 -13.27
N ALA A 22 4.79 14.39 -14.01
CA ALA A 22 5.71 14.41 -15.14
C ALA A 22 5.00 14.19 -16.50
N GLY A 23 3.67 14.36 -16.56
CA GLY A 23 2.85 14.07 -17.74
C GLY A 23 1.90 12.88 -17.52
N GLU A 24 1.37 12.29 -18.60
CA GLU A 24 0.54 11.09 -18.48
C GLU A 24 1.32 9.93 -17.85
N VAL A 25 0.72 9.26 -16.87
CA VAL A 25 1.26 8.05 -16.24
C VAL A 25 0.27 6.90 -16.37
N ARG A 26 0.79 5.67 -16.34
CA ARG A 26 -0.02 4.46 -16.22
C ARG A 26 -0.25 4.15 -14.74
N ALA A 27 -1.51 4.06 -14.34
CA ALA A 27 -1.94 3.69 -13.00
C ALA A 27 -2.29 2.21 -12.96
N LEU A 28 -1.79 1.47 -11.96
CA LEU A 28 -2.29 0.13 -11.62
C LEU A 28 -3.19 0.25 -10.39
N ARG A 29 -4.44 -0.22 -10.49
CA ARG A 29 -5.37 -0.34 -9.37
C ARG A 29 -5.49 -1.81 -8.97
N LEU A 30 -5.27 -2.10 -7.70
CA LEU A 30 -5.49 -3.41 -7.08
C LEU A 30 -6.66 -3.31 -6.12
N THR A 31 -7.62 -4.23 -6.23
CA THR A 31 -8.76 -4.34 -5.30
C THR A 31 -8.84 -5.76 -4.77
N ARG A 32 -8.91 -5.90 -3.44
CA ARG A 32 -9.10 -7.18 -2.74
C ARG A 32 -10.09 -6.98 -1.59
N THR A 33 -10.99 -7.95 -1.43
CA THR A 33 -11.88 -8.03 -0.27
C THR A 33 -11.23 -8.90 0.80
N TYR A 34 -11.30 -8.45 2.05
CA TYR A 34 -10.86 -9.21 3.22
C TYR A 34 -12.06 -9.48 4.12
N ASP A 35 -12.10 -10.66 4.71
CA ASP A 35 -13.03 -10.99 5.81
C ASP A 35 -12.44 -10.47 7.13
N ALA A 36 -12.41 -9.14 7.25
CA ALA A 36 -11.87 -8.41 8.39
C ALA A 36 -12.56 -7.06 8.51
N GLU A 37 -12.60 -6.51 9.73
CA GLU A 37 -13.12 -5.17 9.98
C GLU A 37 -12.25 -4.10 9.30
N VAL A 38 -12.86 -2.97 8.95
CA VAL A 38 -12.16 -1.87 8.25
C VAL A 38 -11.02 -1.34 9.11
N GLU A 39 -11.22 -1.25 10.42
CA GLU A 39 -10.26 -0.79 11.41
C GLU A 39 -9.02 -1.70 11.46
N ASP A 40 -9.21 -3.02 11.34
CA ASP A 40 -8.11 -3.99 11.36
C ASP A 40 -7.23 -3.90 10.12
N VAL A 41 -7.86 -3.66 8.95
CA VAL A 41 -7.15 -3.43 7.69
C VAL A 41 -6.45 -2.07 7.74
N TRP A 42 -7.11 -1.03 8.25
CA TRP A 42 -6.52 0.30 8.37
C TRP A 42 -5.28 0.32 9.28
N ASP A 43 -5.36 -0.32 10.45
CA ASP A 43 -4.24 -0.46 11.37
C ASP A 43 -3.10 -1.28 10.74
N ALA A 44 -3.39 -2.33 9.95
CA ALA A 44 -2.36 -3.05 9.20
C ALA A 44 -1.62 -2.19 8.16
N LEU A 45 -2.30 -1.17 7.60
CA LEU A 45 -1.75 -0.28 6.57
C LEU A 45 -1.03 0.95 7.13
N THR A 46 -1.28 1.33 8.39
CA THR A 46 -0.83 2.63 8.93
C THR A 46 0.00 2.54 10.21
N ASN A 47 -0.06 1.42 10.94
CA ASN A 47 0.71 1.23 12.17
C ASN A 47 2.13 0.73 11.86
N GLU A 48 3.13 1.46 12.33
CA GLU A 48 4.55 1.17 12.10
C GLU A 48 4.99 -0.19 12.64
N GLU A 49 4.30 -0.73 13.65
CA GLU A 49 4.58 -2.06 14.20
C GLU A 49 3.89 -3.20 13.41
N ARG A 50 2.88 -2.87 12.60
CA ARG A 50 2.13 -3.86 11.80
C ARG A 50 2.51 -3.89 10.33
N ILE A 51 2.87 -2.75 9.73
CA ILE A 51 3.34 -2.68 8.34
C ILE A 51 4.46 -3.69 8.07
N PRO A 52 5.51 -3.85 8.93
CA PRO A 52 6.61 -4.77 8.66
C PRO A 52 6.22 -6.26 8.66
N ARG A 53 5.01 -6.61 9.12
CA ARG A 53 4.54 -8.00 9.12
C ARG A 53 4.20 -8.50 7.71
N TRP A 54 3.93 -7.58 6.77
CA TRP A 54 3.54 -7.92 5.40
C TRP A 54 4.23 -7.06 4.32
N PHE A 55 4.89 -5.97 4.72
CA PHE A 55 5.64 -5.08 3.85
C PHE A 55 7.02 -4.74 4.45
N LEU A 56 7.76 -3.82 3.85
CA LEU A 56 9.10 -3.44 4.30
C LEU A 56 9.05 -2.66 5.63
N PRO A 57 10.10 -2.76 6.48
CA PRO A 57 10.27 -1.88 7.64
C PRO A 57 10.19 -0.40 7.24
N ILE A 58 9.50 0.40 8.06
CA ILE A 58 9.22 1.81 7.81
C ILE A 58 9.62 2.67 9.02
N THR A 59 10.14 3.86 8.76
CA THR A 59 10.48 4.85 9.80
C THR A 59 10.10 6.26 9.33
N GLY A 60 9.98 7.21 10.27
CA GLY A 60 9.79 8.63 9.96
C GLY A 60 8.78 9.33 10.85
N GLU A 61 8.28 10.48 10.39
CA GLU A 61 7.17 11.20 11.02
C GLU A 61 5.86 10.76 10.35
N LEU A 62 5.30 9.65 10.81
CA LEU A 62 4.19 8.95 10.15
C LEU A 62 2.82 9.59 10.40
N LYS A 63 2.68 10.85 10.01
CA LYS A 63 1.43 11.62 10.03
C LYS A 63 1.35 12.53 8.80
N VAL A 64 0.16 13.06 8.51
CA VAL A 64 -0.04 13.98 7.38
C VAL A 64 0.92 15.18 7.47
N GLY A 65 1.58 15.49 6.36
CA GLY A 65 2.63 16.50 6.25
C GLY A 65 4.02 16.04 6.73
N GLY A 66 4.11 14.85 7.32
CA GLY A 66 5.37 14.24 7.73
C GLY A 66 6.04 13.47 6.60
N LYS A 67 7.11 12.75 6.93
CA LYS A 67 7.94 12.00 5.97
C LYS A 67 8.05 10.54 6.37
N TYR A 68 8.18 9.66 5.39
CA TYR A 68 8.40 8.22 5.60
C TYR A 68 9.63 7.74 4.83
N GLN A 69 10.26 6.68 5.32
CA GLN A 69 11.34 5.97 4.66
C GLN A 69 11.15 4.46 4.85
N LEU A 70 11.10 3.73 3.74
CA LEU A 70 11.14 2.27 3.73
C LEU A 70 12.60 1.80 3.68
N GLU A 71 12.95 0.79 4.47
CA GLU A 71 14.33 0.30 4.53
C GLU A 71 14.78 -0.25 3.15
N GLY A 72 15.90 0.25 2.64
CA GLY A 72 16.46 -0.14 1.35
C GLY A 72 15.61 0.21 0.13
N ASN A 73 14.59 1.07 0.27
CA ASN A 73 13.65 1.38 -0.80
C ASN A 73 13.23 2.87 -0.78
N ALA A 74 12.11 3.19 -1.42
CA ALA A 74 11.61 4.55 -1.57
C ALA A 74 11.26 5.22 -0.22
N GLY A 75 11.48 6.53 -0.17
CA GLY A 75 10.98 7.43 0.87
C GLY A 75 10.19 8.57 0.24
N GLY A 76 9.43 9.30 1.05
CA GLY A 76 8.55 10.37 0.57
C GLY A 76 7.87 11.18 1.66
N GLU A 77 6.93 12.01 1.23
CA GLU A 77 6.08 12.83 2.09
C GLU A 77 4.67 12.24 2.15
N ILE A 78 4.07 12.25 3.34
CA ILE A 78 2.68 11.83 3.54
C ILE A 78 1.77 13.02 3.23
N ARG A 79 1.13 12.98 2.06
CA ARG A 79 0.25 14.05 1.58
C ARG A 79 -1.16 13.92 2.15
N ARG A 80 -1.94 14.99 2.01
CA ARG A 80 -3.37 15.03 2.31
C ARG A 80 -4.21 14.48 1.16
#